data_AF-A0A2I0ETB3-F1
#
_entry.id   AF-A0A2I0ETB3-F1
#
_cell.length_a   1.000
_cell.length_b   1.000
_cell.length_c   1.000
_cell.angle_alpha   90.00
_cell.angle_beta   90.00
_cell.angle_gamma   90.00
#
_symmetry.space_group_name_H-M   'P 1'
#
loop_
_entity.id
_entity.type
_entity.pdbx_description
1 polymer ?
#
loop_
_entity_poly.entity_id
_entity_poly.type
_entity_poly.pdbx_seq_one_letter_code
_entity_poly.pdbx_strand_id
1 'polypeptide(L)'
;MERADTVAEAQQEIKEIKKLKKMQLLWGNLFMLVTFLLLSYLLGNGKILFVTWALIIFLLILTILSLYTLVTGTIIGTKNTRRIRAFDRKCWGEKKWKRNKIIEIVLYTGLGIGITALAFNTDLDSSHRNLSDFAFPFAGAWIGYNLGEIMRIAALKEQPANS
;
A
#
# COMPACT_ATOMS: atom_id res chain seq x y z
N MET A 1 -9.71 40.25 4.32
CA MET A 1 -10.68 39.26 3.78
C MET A 1 -9.95 38.12 3.09
N GLU A 2 -9.00 38.39 2.20
CA GLU A 2 -8.19 37.39 1.45
C GLU A 2 -7.53 36.26 2.28
N ARG A 3 -7.14 36.53 3.53
CA ARG A 3 -6.53 35.54 4.43
C ARG A 3 -7.53 34.56 5.05
N ALA A 4 -8.81 34.92 5.12
CA ALA A 4 -9.85 34.05 5.67
C ALA A 4 -10.37 33.09 4.60
N ASP A 5 -10.49 33.57 3.36
CA ASP A 5 -10.95 32.78 2.21
C ASP A 5 -9.95 31.65 1.88
N THR A 6 -8.65 31.95 1.90
CA THR A 6 -7.58 30.96 1.69
C THR A 6 -7.52 29.86 2.75
N VAL A 7 -7.86 30.18 4.01
CA VAL A 7 -7.92 29.19 5.10
C VAL A 7 -9.15 28.30 4.97
N ALA A 8 -10.29 28.87 4.58
CA ALA A 8 -11.52 28.10 4.34
C ALA A 8 -11.37 27.13 3.18
N GLU A 9 -10.77 27.57 2.07
CA GLU A 9 -10.46 26.73 0.91
C GLU A 9 -9.51 25.57 1.26
N ALA A 10 -8.45 25.84 2.02
CA ALA A 10 -7.52 24.80 2.47
C ALA A 10 -8.20 23.76 3.38
N GLN A 11 -9.09 24.19 4.27
CA GLN A 11 -9.87 23.28 5.12
C GLN A 11 -10.85 22.41 4.31
N GLN A 12 -11.47 22.98 3.28
CA GLN A 12 -12.34 22.24 2.37
C GLN A 12 -11.55 21.19 1.59
N GLU A 13 -10.38 21.54 1.05
CA GLU A 13 -9.49 20.60 0.36
C GLU A 13 -9.09 19.42 1.26
N ILE A 14 -8.69 19.68 2.51
CA ILE A 14 -8.34 18.63 3.48
C ILE A 14 -9.53 17.72 3.76
N LYS A 15 -10.75 18.26 3.89
CA LYS A 15 -11.96 17.49 4.13
C LYS A 15 -12.29 16.55 2.95
N GLU A 16 -12.10 17.03 1.72
CA GLU A 16 -12.27 16.23 0.51
C GLU A 16 -11.22 15.12 0.41
N ILE A 17 -9.95 15.44 0.61
CA ILE A 17 -8.85 14.45 0.60
C ILE A 17 -9.06 13.39 1.68
N LYS A 18 -9.54 13.79 2.87
CA LYS A 18 -9.89 12.86 3.96
C LYS A 18 -11.01 11.90 3.56
N LYS A 19 -12.05 12.39 2.89
CA LYS A 19 -13.13 11.53 2.37
C LYS A 19 -12.60 10.53 1.35
N LEU A 20 -11.74 10.97 0.43
CA LEU A 20 -11.13 10.11 -0.58
C LEU A 20 -10.22 9.04 0.04
N LYS A 21 -9.36 9.40 1.00
CA LYS A 21 -8.50 8.44 1.72
C LYS A 21 -9.33 7.41 2.51
N LYS A 22 -10.44 7.82 3.15
CA LYS A 22 -11.37 6.88 3.80
C LYS A 22 -12.01 5.90 2.81
N MET A 23 -12.45 6.37 1.65
CA MET A 23 -12.97 5.47 0.62
C MET A 23 -11.88 4.51 0.11
N GLN A 24 -10.65 5.00 -0.10
CA GLN A 24 -9.53 4.17 -0.49
C GLN A 24 -9.21 3.10 0.56
N LEU A 25 -9.31 3.43 1.85
CA LEU A 25 -9.13 2.46 2.94
C LEU A 25 -10.22 1.37 2.88
N LEU A 26 -11.47 1.73 2.63
CA LEU A 26 -12.58 0.78 2.50
C LEU A 26 -12.38 -0.16 1.30
N TRP A 27 -12.05 0.39 0.13
CA TRP A 27 -11.73 -0.41 -1.06
C TRP A 27 -10.49 -1.28 -0.86
N GLY A 28 -9.46 -0.77 -0.16
CA GLY A 28 -8.28 -1.54 0.19
C GLY A 28 -8.58 -2.72 1.11
N ASN A 29 -9.45 -2.53 2.11
CA ASN A 29 -9.92 -3.61 2.98
C ASN A 29 -10.72 -4.66 2.22
N LEU A 30 -11.63 -4.22 1.35
CA LEU A 30 -12.39 -5.14 0.50
C LEU A 30 -11.46 -5.95 -0.42
N PHE A 31 -10.49 -5.29 -1.05
CA PHE A 31 -9.50 -5.94 -1.90
C PHE A 31 -8.65 -6.96 -1.13
N MET A 32 -8.19 -6.61 0.08
CA MET A 32 -7.45 -7.53 0.94
C MET A 32 -8.30 -8.74 1.34
N LEU A 33 -9.57 -8.55 1.69
CA LEU A 33 -10.47 -9.65 2.04
C LEU A 33 -10.73 -10.59 0.87
N VAL A 34 -10.98 -10.06 -0.33
CA VAL A 34 -11.13 -10.87 -1.55
C VAL A 34 -9.84 -11.63 -1.85
N THR A 35 -8.69 -10.97 -1.73
CA THR A 35 -7.37 -11.58 -1.93
C THR A 35 -7.13 -12.71 -0.92
N PHE A 36 -7.49 -12.50 0.35
CA PHE A 36 -7.38 -13.53 1.39
C PHE A 36 -8.21 -14.77 1.09
N LEU A 37 -9.48 -14.58 0.71
CA LEU A 37 -10.37 -15.68 0.35
C LEU A 37 -9.85 -16.44 -0.87
N LEU A 38 -9.39 -15.73 -1.89
CA LEU A 38 -8.81 -16.33 -3.09
C LEU A 38 -7.54 -17.14 -2.78
N LEU A 39 -6.63 -16.56 -2.00
CA LEU A 39 -5.38 -17.23 -1.61
C LEU A 39 -5.64 -18.44 -0.72
N SER A 40 -6.57 -18.32 0.24
CA SER A 40 -7.00 -19.44 1.10
C SER A 40 -7.60 -20.58 0.28
N TYR A 41 -8.44 -20.26 -0.71
CA TYR A 41 -9.01 -21.25 -1.64
C TYR A 41 -7.93 -21.93 -2.48
N LEU A 42 -6.97 -21.17 -3.02
CA LEU A 42 -5.89 -21.75 -3.83
C LEU A 42 -4.97 -22.65 -3.01
N LEU A 43 -4.66 -22.26 -1.77
CA LEU A 43 -3.89 -23.07 -0.82
C LEU A 43 -4.63 -24.36 -0.46
N GLY A 44 -5.94 -24.29 -0.18
CA GLY A 44 -6.77 -25.47 0.08
C GLY A 44 -6.84 -26.47 -1.08
N ASN A 45 -6.54 -26.04 -2.31
CA ASN A 45 -6.48 -26.89 -3.50
C ASN A 45 -5.04 -27.31 -3.88
N GLY A 46 -4.05 -27.10 -3.00
CA GLY A 46 -2.65 -27.48 -3.25
C GLY A 46 -1.92 -26.62 -4.28
N LYS A 47 -2.47 -25.47 -4.70
CA LYS A 47 -1.88 -24.61 -5.75
C LYS A 47 -0.83 -23.62 -5.20
N ILE A 48 -0.02 -24.06 -4.25
CA ILE A 48 0.92 -23.19 -3.52
C ILE A 48 2.05 -22.63 -4.39
N LEU A 49 2.55 -23.41 -5.36
CA LEU A 49 3.52 -22.93 -6.35
C LEU A 49 2.94 -21.77 -7.18
N PHE A 50 1.69 -21.92 -7.64
CA PHE A 50 1.00 -20.87 -8.38
C PHE A 50 0.82 -19.60 -7.54
N VAL A 51 0.39 -19.74 -6.29
CA VAL A 51 0.25 -18.61 -5.35
C VAL A 51 1.59 -17.89 -5.13
N THR A 52 2.66 -18.65 -4.93
CA THR A 52 4.00 -18.12 -4.68
C THR A 52 4.50 -17.31 -5.88
N TRP A 53 4.41 -17.85 -7.09
CA TRP A 53 4.79 -17.14 -8.31
C TRP A 53 3.91 -15.92 -8.59
N ALA A 54 2.60 -16.02 -8.38
CA ALA A 54 1.70 -14.89 -8.51
C ALA A 54 2.08 -13.74 -7.57
N LEU A 55 2.47 -14.05 -6.34
CA LEU A 55 2.90 -13.06 -5.35
C LEU A 55 4.26 -12.43 -5.70
N ILE A 56 5.22 -13.23 -6.20
CA ILE A 56 6.51 -12.72 -6.71
C ILE A 56 6.29 -11.76 -7.88
N ILE A 57 5.48 -12.15 -8.87
CA ILE A 57 5.14 -11.30 -10.02
C ILE A 57 4.45 -10.01 -9.56
N PHE A 58 3.52 -10.11 -8.61
CA PHE A 58 2.85 -8.95 -8.05
C PHE A 58 3.83 -7.97 -7.38
N LEU A 59 4.77 -8.47 -6.55
CA LEU A 59 5.82 -7.64 -5.94
C LEU A 59 6.75 -7.00 -6.99
N LEU A 60 7.08 -7.74 -8.05
CA LEU A 60 7.87 -7.22 -9.16
C LEU A 60 7.16 -6.05 -9.87
N ILE A 61 5.87 -6.21 -10.17
CA ILE A 61 5.04 -5.15 -10.78
C ILE A 61 5.02 -3.92 -9.88
N LEU A 62 4.78 -4.08 -8.56
CA LEU A 62 4.80 -2.97 -7.62
C LEU A 62 6.16 -2.25 -7.57
N THR A 63 7.26 -3.02 -7.64
CA THR A 63 8.62 -2.49 -7.66
C THR A 63 8.87 -1.67 -8.92
N ILE A 64 8.52 -2.21 -10.10
CA ILE A 64 8.68 -1.52 -11.39
C ILE A 64 7.85 -0.24 -11.43
N LEU A 65 6.58 -0.29 -11.02
CA LEU A 65 5.71 0.89 -10.97
C LEU A 65 6.23 1.95 -10.01
N SER A 66 6.78 1.54 -8.87
CA SER A 66 7.36 2.45 -7.87
C SER A 66 8.65 3.08 -8.39
N LEU A 67 9.51 2.31 -9.05
CA LEU A 67 10.73 2.79 -9.69
C LEU A 67 10.41 3.76 -10.83
N TYR A 68 9.46 3.43 -11.69
CA TYR A 68 8.98 4.33 -12.75
C TYR A 68 8.46 5.64 -12.17
N THR A 69 7.66 5.58 -11.10
CA THR A 69 7.14 6.78 -10.42
C THR A 69 8.28 7.62 -9.83
N LEU A 70 9.32 6.98 -9.28
CA LEU A 70 10.48 7.66 -8.72
C LEU A 70 11.32 8.36 -9.80
N VAL A 71 11.55 7.71 -10.94
CA VAL A 71 12.36 8.25 -12.04
C VAL A 71 11.62 9.34 -12.80
N THR A 72 10.36 9.08 -13.18
CA THR A 72 9.59 10.03 -14.00
C THR A 72 8.91 11.13 -13.19
N GLY A 73 8.79 10.96 -11.87
CA GLY A 73 7.98 11.83 -11.01
C GLY A 73 6.48 11.80 -11.32
N THR A 74 6.04 10.98 -12.29
CA THR A 74 4.66 10.89 -12.74
C THR A 74 3.89 9.96 -11.82
N ILE A 75 2.82 10.47 -11.21
CA ILE A 75 1.98 9.68 -10.34
C ILE A 75 1.07 8.78 -11.20
N ILE A 76 1.37 7.48 -11.22
CA ILE A 76 0.48 6.46 -11.81
C ILE A 76 -0.69 6.19 -10.86
N GLY A 77 -1.90 6.10 -11.41
CA GLY A 77 -3.13 5.76 -10.69
C GLY A 77 -4.37 6.41 -11.27
N THR A 78 -5.52 6.12 -10.66
CA THR A 78 -6.81 6.75 -10.99
C THR A 78 -6.78 8.24 -10.64
N LYS A 79 -7.74 9.03 -11.16
CA LYS A 79 -7.87 10.47 -10.88
C LYS A 79 -7.84 10.78 -9.38
N ASN A 80 -8.49 9.94 -8.57
CA ASN A 80 -8.55 10.09 -7.11
C ASN A 80 -7.20 9.79 -6.47
N THR A 81 -6.54 8.69 -6.87
CA THR A 81 -5.21 8.32 -6.36
C THR A 81 -4.15 9.37 -6.73
N ARG A 82 -4.25 9.96 -7.93
CA ARG A 82 -3.36 11.05 -8.36
C ARG A 82 -3.51 12.28 -7.47
N ARG A 83 -4.75 12.70 -7.17
CA ARG A 83 -5.02 13.82 -6.26
C ARG A 83 -4.45 13.58 -4.86
N ILE A 84 -4.69 12.40 -4.28
CA ILE A 84 -4.17 12.03 -2.96
C ILE A 84 -2.64 12.08 -2.94
N ARG A 85 -1.98 11.47 -3.91
CA ARG A 85 -0.52 11.41 -3.96
C ARG A 85 0.12 12.77 -4.27
N ALA A 86 -0.53 13.63 -5.06
CA ALA A 86 -0.07 14.99 -5.29
C ALA A 86 -0.15 15.83 -4.00
N PHE A 87 -1.25 15.67 -3.25
CA PHE A 87 -1.42 16.30 -1.95
C PHE A 87 -0.38 15.80 -0.92
N ASP A 88 -0.13 14.50 -0.85
CA ASP A 88 0.90 13.92 0.03
C ASP A 88 2.30 14.43 -0.34
N ARG A 89 2.61 14.56 -1.64
CA ARG A 89 3.88 15.14 -2.12
C ARG A 89 4.01 16.61 -1.71
N LYS A 90 2.92 17.39 -1.77
CA LYS A 90 2.88 18.79 -1.31
C LYS A 90 3.12 18.88 0.20
N CYS A 91 2.49 18.01 1.00
CA CYS A 91 2.61 18.04 2.46
C CYS A 91 3.96 17.53 2.99
N TRP A 92 4.58 16.54 2.34
CA TRP A 92 5.83 15.96 2.82
C TRP A 92 7.08 16.61 2.24
N GLY A 93 6.94 17.36 1.15
CA GLY A 93 8.06 17.89 0.38
C GLY A 93 8.80 16.82 -0.43
N GLU A 94 9.54 17.24 -1.44
CA GLU A 94 10.12 16.34 -2.44
C GLU A 94 11.16 15.38 -1.85
N LYS A 95 11.99 15.85 -0.91
CA LYS A 95 13.06 15.04 -0.29
C LYS A 95 12.51 13.88 0.52
N LYS A 96 11.50 14.13 1.36
CA LYS A 96 10.85 13.09 2.18
C LYS A 96 10.03 12.14 1.30
N TRP A 97 9.38 12.66 0.27
CA TRP A 97 8.65 11.85 -0.71
C TRP A 97 9.57 10.87 -1.46
N LYS A 98 10.72 11.34 -1.98
CA LYS A 98 11.73 10.49 -2.64
C LYS A 98 12.26 9.40 -1.70
N ARG A 99 12.60 9.77 -0.46
CA ARG A 99 13.06 8.80 0.55
C ARG A 99 12.01 7.72 0.83
N ASN A 100 10.75 8.10 1.02
CA ASN A 100 9.68 7.14 1.25
C ASN A 100 9.48 6.20 0.06
N LYS A 101 9.63 6.71 -1.17
CA LYS A 101 9.58 5.88 -2.39
C LYS A 101 10.75 4.91 -2.50
N ILE A 102 11.96 5.32 -2.12
CA ILE A 102 13.12 4.42 -2.07
C ILE A 102 12.89 3.33 -1.02
N ILE A 103 12.41 3.68 0.17
CA ILE A 103 12.09 2.70 1.22
C ILE A 103 11.06 1.68 0.72
N GLU A 104 10.01 2.14 0.03
CA GLU A 104 8.99 1.28 -0.57
C GLU A 104 9.59 0.29 -1.59
N ILE A 105 10.46 0.77 -2.49
CA ILE A 105 11.17 -0.09 -3.46
C ILE A 105 12.06 -1.11 -2.76
N VAL A 106 12.84 -0.69 -1.75
CA VAL A 106 13.73 -1.58 -1.00
C VAL A 106 12.93 -2.66 -0.27
N LEU A 107 11.81 -2.30 0.35
CA LEU A 107 10.94 -3.26 1.03
C LEU A 107 10.35 -4.28 0.04
N TYR A 108 9.81 -3.85 -1.10
CA TYR A 108 9.27 -4.78 -2.10
C TYR A 108 10.34 -5.69 -2.69
N THR A 109 11.52 -5.15 -2.96
CA THR A 109 12.66 -5.92 -3.48
C THR A 109 13.14 -6.94 -2.45
N GLY A 110 13.33 -6.53 -1.20
CA GLY A 110 13.76 -7.42 -0.12
C GLY A 110 12.76 -8.54 0.16
N LEU A 111 11.46 -8.22 0.18
CA LEU A 111 10.39 -9.22 0.32
C LEU A 111 10.38 -10.19 -0.86
N GLY A 112 10.48 -9.69 -2.10
CA GLY A 112 10.50 -10.51 -3.31
C GLY A 112 11.68 -11.49 -3.32
N ILE A 113 12.89 -11.02 -2.99
CA ILE A 113 14.08 -11.86 -2.87
C ILE A 113 13.90 -12.90 -1.77
N GLY A 114 13.42 -12.50 -0.59
CA GLY A 114 13.20 -13.41 0.53
C GLY A 114 12.23 -14.54 0.20
N ILE A 115 11.09 -14.21 -0.44
CA ILE A 115 10.09 -15.19 -0.87
C ILE A 115 10.67 -16.10 -1.95
N THR A 116 11.41 -15.55 -2.92
CA THR A 116 12.06 -16.35 -3.97
C THR A 116 13.07 -17.32 -3.36
N ALA A 117 13.93 -16.85 -2.46
CA ALA A 117 14.90 -17.70 -1.78
C ALA A 117 14.22 -18.84 -1.00
N LEU A 118 13.14 -18.55 -0.26
CA LEU A 118 12.36 -19.58 0.42
C LEU A 118 11.77 -20.58 -0.58
N ALA A 119 11.20 -20.11 -1.69
CA ALA A 119 10.59 -20.97 -2.70
C ALA A 119 11.56 -21.97 -3.35
N PHE A 120 12.84 -21.61 -3.49
CA PHE A 120 13.88 -22.50 -4.01
C PHE A 120 14.48 -23.44 -2.95
N ASN A 121 14.50 -23.02 -1.68
CA ASN A 121 15.12 -23.78 -0.59
C ASN A 121 14.14 -24.66 0.19
N THR A 122 12.83 -24.49 0.01
CA THR A 122 11.82 -25.35 0.61
C THR A 122 11.07 -26.14 -0.43
N ASP A 123 10.83 -27.42 -0.14
CA ASP A 123 9.90 -28.22 -0.90
C ASP A 123 8.48 -27.70 -0.64
N LEU A 124 7.97 -26.94 -1.60
CA LEU A 124 6.62 -26.37 -1.54
C LEU A 124 5.55 -27.40 -1.93
N ASP A 125 5.93 -28.57 -2.46
CA ASP A 125 4.98 -29.55 -3.03
C ASP A 125 4.46 -30.55 -1.98
N SER A 126 5.17 -30.72 -0.85
CA SER A 126 5.02 -31.90 0.00
C SER A 126 4.41 -31.70 1.39
N SER A 127 3.62 -30.65 1.66
CA SER A 127 3.01 -30.50 2.99
C SER A 127 1.61 -29.88 3.01
N HIS A 128 0.70 -30.54 3.73
CA HIS A 128 -0.59 -30.04 4.16
C HIS A 128 -0.37 -28.86 5.12
N ARG A 129 -0.13 -27.66 4.57
CA ARG A 129 0.01 -26.44 5.37
C ARG A 129 -1.36 -26.02 5.87
N ASN A 130 -1.46 -25.72 7.16
CA ASN A 130 -2.72 -25.34 7.76
C ASN A 130 -3.06 -23.89 7.41
N LEU A 131 -4.36 -23.59 7.32
CA LEU A 131 -4.85 -22.23 7.09
C LEU A 131 -4.27 -21.21 8.11
N SER A 132 -3.96 -21.67 9.32
CA SER A 132 -3.31 -20.89 10.39
C SER A 132 -1.98 -20.27 9.96
N ASP A 133 -1.20 -21.00 9.15
CA ASP A 133 0.15 -20.60 8.73
C ASP A 133 0.08 -19.39 7.77
N PHE A 134 -1.05 -19.24 7.08
CA PHE A 134 -1.34 -18.11 6.20
C PHE A 134 -2.13 -16.99 6.91
N ALA A 135 -3.05 -17.34 7.81
CA ALA A 135 -3.91 -16.40 8.50
C ALA A 135 -3.14 -15.43 9.39
N PHE A 136 -2.11 -15.90 10.10
CA PHE A 136 -1.35 -15.05 11.02
C PHE A 136 -0.53 -13.96 10.31
N PRO A 137 0.31 -14.27 9.29
CA PRO A 137 1.00 -13.24 8.51
C PRO A 137 0.04 -12.28 7.82
N PHE A 138 -1.08 -12.79 7.31
CA PHE A 138 -2.10 -11.96 6.67
C PHE A 138 -2.75 -10.98 7.66
N ALA A 139 -3.12 -11.46 8.86
CA ALA A 139 -3.69 -10.62 9.91
C ALA A 139 -2.72 -9.54 10.40
N GLY A 140 -1.42 -9.85 10.46
CA GLY A 140 -0.39 -8.84 10.72
C GLY A 140 -0.34 -7.76 9.62
N ALA A 141 -0.32 -8.15 8.35
CA ALA A 141 -0.25 -7.22 7.21
C ALA A 141 -1.50 -6.32 7.10
N TRP A 142 -2.67 -6.92 6.89
CA TRP A 142 -3.80 -6.78 7.82
C TRP A 142 -3.98 -5.46 8.62
N ILE A 143 -3.71 -5.64 9.92
CA ILE A 143 -3.70 -4.62 10.96
C ILE A 143 -2.70 -3.52 10.65
N GLY A 144 -1.48 -3.86 10.21
CA GLY A 144 -0.42 -2.89 9.92
C GLY A 144 -0.83 -1.88 8.85
N TYR A 145 -1.43 -2.33 7.74
CA TYR A 145 -1.96 -1.48 6.68
C TYR A 145 -3.05 -0.54 7.20
N ASN A 146 -4.03 -1.08 7.94
CA ASN A 146 -5.13 -0.26 8.47
C ASN A 146 -4.64 0.79 9.45
N LEU A 147 -3.80 0.40 10.41
CA LEU A 147 -3.26 1.31 11.41
C LEU A 147 -2.42 2.41 10.74
N GLY A 148 -1.57 2.05 9.78
CA GLY A 148 -0.77 2.99 9.02
C GLY A 148 -1.61 4.03 8.25
N GLU A 149 -2.66 3.60 7.57
CA GLU A 149 -3.55 4.50 6.85
C GLU A 149 -4.41 5.36 7.79
N ILE A 150 -4.90 4.82 8.90
CA ILE A 150 -5.62 5.60 9.92
C ILE A 150 -4.72 6.67 10.52
N MET A 151 -3.48 6.34 10.90
CA MET A 151 -2.53 7.32 11.43
C MET A 151 -2.21 8.43 10.41
N ARG A 152 -2.05 8.08 9.12
CA ARG A 152 -1.86 9.09 8.05
C ARG A 152 -3.06 10.00 7.89
N ILE A 153 -4.29 9.46 7.95
CA ILE A 153 -5.52 10.25 7.89
C ILE A 153 -5.68 11.13 9.15
N ALA A 154 -5.27 10.63 10.32
CA ALA A 154 -5.31 11.37 11.57
C ALA A 154 -4.31 12.53 11.56
N ALA A 155 -3.09 12.31 11.04
CA ALA A 155 -2.06 13.34 10.93
C ALA A 155 -2.48 14.53 10.05
N LEU A 156 -3.38 14.34 9.07
CA LEU A 156 -3.98 15.44 8.30
C LEU A 156 -4.82 16.41 9.15
N LYS A 157 -5.28 15.97 10.33
CA LYS A 157 -6.05 16.79 11.28
C LYS A 157 -5.14 17.71 12.11
N GLU A 158 -3.87 17.35 12.25
CA GLU A 158 -2.89 18.01 13.12
C GLU A 158 -1.95 18.97 12.39
N GLN A 159 -2.08 19.14 11.07
CA GLN A 159 -1.46 20.25 10.37
C GLN A 159 -2.44 21.43 10.39
N PRO A 160 -2.42 22.31 11.42
CA PRO A 160 -2.97 23.63 11.22
C PRO A 160 -2.20 24.27 10.07
N ALA A 161 -2.87 25.16 9.36
CA ALA A 161 -2.25 26.10 8.45
C ALA A 161 -1.18 26.91 9.19
N ASN A 162 0.01 26.34 9.36
CA ASN A 162 1.18 27.03 9.87
C ASN A 162 2.07 27.34 8.68
N SER A 163 1.82 28.58 8.22
CA SER A 163 2.69 29.56 7.58
C SER A 163 3.41 29.15 6.30
#